data_AF-A0AAE0EJQ7-F1
#
_entry.id   AF-A0AAE0EJQ7-F1
#
_cell.length_a   1.000
_cell.length_b   1.000
_cell.length_c   1.000
_cell.angle_alpha   90.00
_cell.angle_beta   90.00
_cell.angle_gamma   90.00
#
_symmetry.space_group_name_H-M   'P 1'
#
loop_
_entity.id
_entity.type
_entity.pdbx_description
1 polymer ?
#
loop_
_entity_poly.entity_id
_entity_poly.type
_entity_poly.pdbx_seq_one_letter_code
_entity_poly.pdbx_strand_id
1 'polypeptide(L)'
;MLPSFFYMLEQSNGGTVTKIETDSENRFAYGFMALGAYIEGFNTIIRQVIAIDATQAKTKYVLLVAVYKDGNEMIYPLAFGFAHSKCTESWTWFLKQLRTVIRYPELVMLVSDRHVGIFTSMEVIFPDAAHGVCAYHLSQNLKRICKQRDDVIKLYYHYIYVPCRGIRP
;
A
#
# COMPACT_ATOMS: atom_id res chain seq x y z
N MET A 1 -4.50 -24.25 -8.08
CA MET A 1 -5.41 -23.15 -8.51
C MET A 1 -4.69 -21.80 -8.52
N LEU A 2 -4.12 -21.30 -7.41
CA LEU A 2 -3.42 -20.00 -7.39
C LEU A 2 -2.18 -19.92 -8.33
N PRO A 3 -1.28 -20.92 -8.40
CA PRO A 3 -0.15 -20.86 -9.34
C PRO A 3 -0.59 -20.78 -10.80
N SER A 4 -1.59 -21.59 -11.20
CA SER A 4 -2.16 -21.55 -12.55
C SER A 4 -2.85 -20.22 -12.85
N PHE A 5 -3.54 -19.63 -11.85
CA PHE A 5 -4.14 -18.31 -11.99
C PHE A 5 -3.09 -17.23 -12.21
N PHE A 6 -2.03 -17.18 -11.40
CA PHE A 6 -0.93 -16.23 -11.58
C PHE A 6 -0.21 -16.40 -12.91
N TYR A 7 0.07 -17.63 -13.31
CA TYR A 7 0.62 -17.92 -14.63
C TYR A 7 -0.25 -17.33 -15.74
N MET A 8 -1.56 -17.60 -15.74
CA MET A 8 -2.48 -17.06 -16.73
C MET A 8 -2.57 -15.53 -16.69
N LEU A 9 -2.47 -14.93 -15.50
CA LEU A 9 -2.48 -13.49 -15.33
C LEU A 9 -1.26 -12.84 -15.99
N GLU A 10 -0.08 -13.43 -15.82
CA GLU A 10 1.16 -12.97 -16.48
C GLU A 10 1.10 -13.12 -18.00
N GLN A 11 0.49 -14.20 -18.50
CA GLN A 11 0.32 -14.39 -19.94
C GLN A 11 -0.69 -13.43 -20.57
N SER A 12 -1.77 -13.10 -19.85
CA SER A 12 -2.86 -12.27 -20.38
C SER A 12 -2.66 -10.77 -20.18
N ASN A 13 -1.82 -10.37 -19.22
CA ASN A 13 -1.55 -8.99 -18.88
C ASN A 13 -0.04 -8.74 -18.81
N GLY A 14 0.54 -8.36 -19.96
CA GLY A 14 1.98 -8.11 -20.09
C GLY A 14 2.50 -7.11 -19.05
N GLY A 15 3.68 -7.39 -18.49
CA GLY A 15 4.27 -6.60 -17.41
C GLY A 15 3.72 -6.90 -16.02
N THR A 16 2.73 -7.80 -15.88
CA THR A 16 2.29 -8.30 -14.57
C THR A 16 3.44 -9.01 -13.85
N VAL A 17 3.55 -8.75 -12.55
CA VAL A 17 4.51 -9.41 -11.66
C VAL A 17 3.74 -10.17 -10.60
N THR A 18 4.02 -11.48 -10.50
CA THR A 18 3.49 -12.30 -9.42
C THR A 18 4.60 -12.99 -8.62
N LYS A 19 4.30 -13.35 -7.37
CA LYS A 19 5.18 -14.15 -6.53
C LYS A 19 4.36 -15.08 -5.66
N ILE A 20 4.82 -16.32 -5.52
CA ILE A 20 4.33 -17.25 -4.49
C ILE A 20 5.54 -17.68 -3.66
N GLU A 21 5.35 -17.70 -2.35
CA GLU A 21 6.33 -18.22 -1.41
C GLU A 21 5.70 -19.32 -0.56
N THR A 22 6.49 -20.36 -0.30
CA THR A 22 6.10 -21.48 0.55
C THR A 22 7.00 -21.55 1.77
N ASP A 23 6.49 -22.11 2.87
CA ASP A 23 7.29 -22.41 4.05
C ASP A 23 8.17 -23.67 3.83
N SER A 24 8.92 -24.06 4.87
CA SER A 24 9.79 -25.24 4.85
C SER A 24 9.05 -26.57 4.67
N GLU A 25 7.72 -26.59 4.84
CA GLU A 25 6.86 -27.75 4.64
C GLU A 25 6.16 -27.72 3.26
N ASN A 26 6.57 -26.83 2.35
CA ASN A 26 5.94 -26.59 1.05
C ASN A 26 4.47 -26.13 1.13
N ARG A 27 4.06 -25.54 2.25
CA ARG A 27 2.73 -24.94 2.39
C ARG A 27 2.79 -23.48 1.96
N PHE A 28 1.68 -22.97 1.43
CA PHE A 28 1.57 -21.56 1.05
C PHE A 28 1.84 -20.64 2.24
N ALA A 29 2.84 -19.76 2.09
CA ALA A 29 3.19 -18.73 3.06
C ALA A 29 2.70 -17.37 2.59
N TYR A 30 3.10 -16.96 1.38
CA TYR A 30 2.80 -15.65 0.84
C TYR A 30 2.45 -15.68 -0.66
N GLY A 31 1.65 -14.71 -1.08
CA GLY A 31 1.33 -14.46 -2.48
C GLY A 31 1.38 -12.97 -2.79
N PHE A 32 1.83 -12.58 -3.97
CA PHE A 32 1.88 -11.21 -4.45
C PHE A 32 1.43 -11.14 -5.89
N MET A 33 0.70 -10.09 -6.23
CA MET A 33 0.39 -9.76 -7.62
C MET A 33 0.34 -8.24 -7.81
N ALA A 34 0.91 -7.77 -8.90
CA ALA A 34 0.82 -6.40 -9.38
C ALA A 34 0.61 -6.43 -10.90
N LEU A 35 -0.46 -5.82 -11.40
CA LEU A 35 -0.81 -5.88 -12.83
C LEU A 35 0.06 -4.90 -13.63
N GLY A 36 0.50 -5.32 -14.81
CA GLY A 36 1.42 -4.54 -15.65
C GLY A 36 0.92 -3.14 -15.95
N ALA A 37 -0.36 -3.00 -16.31
CA ALA A 37 -0.98 -1.70 -16.59
C ALA A 37 -0.93 -0.73 -15.38
N TYR A 38 -1.08 -1.24 -14.15
CA TYR A 38 -1.03 -0.40 -12.94
C TYR A 38 0.40 -0.06 -12.54
N ILE A 39 1.33 -0.99 -12.75
CA ILE A 39 2.76 -0.74 -12.58
C ILE A 39 3.22 0.36 -13.54
N GLU A 40 2.85 0.24 -14.81
CA GLU A 40 3.18 1.23 -15.84
C GLU A 40 2.58 2.59 -15.48
N GLY A 41 1.27 2.64 -15.21
CA GLY A 41 0.59 3.87 -14.81
C GLY A 41 1.26 4.55 -13.60
N PHE A 42 1.54 3.80 -12.53
CA PHE A 42 2.23 4.34 -11.36
C PHE A 42 3.64 4.88 -11.66
N ASN A 43 4.41 4.20 -12.50
CA ASN A 43 5.77 4.63 -12.81
C ASN A 43 5.82 5.84 -13.76
N THR A 44 4.68 6.29 -14.30
CA THR A 44 4.57 7.49 -15.15
C THR A 44 4.07 8.74 -14.41
N ILE A 45 3.49 8.60 -13.21
CA ILE A 45 2.97 9.76 -12.47
C ILE A 45 4.09 10.55 -11.79
N ILE A 46 3.92 11.88 -11.76
CA ILE A 46 4.89 12.81 -11.16
C ILE A 46 4.94 12.66 -9.62
N ARG A 47 3.79 12.41 -8.99
CA ARG A 47 3.67 12.33 -7.53
C ARG A 47 3.38 10.90 -7.08
N GLN A 48 4.43 10.17 -6.71
CA GLN A 48 4.36 8.76 -6.32
C GLN A 48 3.96 8.59 -4.85
N VAL A 49 2.67 8.77 -4.56
CA VAL A 49 2.11 8.48 -3.22
C VAL A 49 1.39 7.14 -3.29
N ILE A 50 1.77 6.22 -2.40
CA ILE A 50 1.13 4.91 -2.25
C ILE A 50 0.47 4.85 -0.87
N ALA A 51 -0.82 4.54 -0.84
CA ALA A 51 -1.49 4.16 0.39
C ALA A 51 -1.49 2.63 0.53
N ILE A 52 -1.13 2.13 1.72
CA ILE A 52 -1.13 0.71 2.05
C ILE A 52 -2.08 0.41 3.21
N ASP A 53 -2.77 -0.72 3.13
CA ASP A 53 -3.67 -1.20 4.18
C ASP A 53 -3.79 -2.73 4.13
N ALA A 54 -4.31 -3.32 5.20
CA ALA A 54 -4.60 -4.73 5.28
C ALA A 54 -6.03 -4.97 5.74
N THR A 55 -6.73 -5.88 5.08
CA THR A 55 -8.06 -6.33 5.48
C THR A 55 -8.10 -7.85 5.68
N GLN A 56 -8.93 -8.30 6.61
CA GLN A 56 -9.19 -9.73 6.77
C GLN A 56 -10.12 -10.14 5.61
N ALA A 57 -9.66 -11.01 4.73
CA ALA A 57 -10.53 -11.57 3.71
C ALA A 57 -11.55 -12.52 4.35
N LYS A 58 -12.61 -12.93 3.63
CA LYS A 58 -13.51 -14.03 4.05
C LYS A 58 -12.81 -15.41 4.10
N THR A 59 -11.49 -15.42 4.04
CA THR A 59 -10.64 -16.60 4.05
C THR A 59 -9.76 -16.56 5.29
N LYS A 60 -8.99 -17.62 5.54
CA LYS A 60 -7.97 -17.63 6.59
C LYS A 60 -6.81 -16.64 6.35
N TYR A 61 -6.73 -16.05 5.16
CA TYR A 61 -5.66 -15.14 4.77
C TYR A 61 -6.06 -13.67 4.95
N VAL A 62 -5.06 -12.86 5.21
CA VAL A 62 -5.09 -11.41 5.18
C VAL A 62 -4.77 -10.95 3.75
N LEU A 63 -5.54 -9.98 3.28
CA LEU A 63 -5.26 -9.26 2.04
C LEU A 63 -4.54 -7.95 2.38
N LEU A 64 -3.30 -7.83 1.93
CA LEU A 64 -2.51 -6.61 1.94
C LEU A 64 -2.74 -5.90 0.61
N VAL A 65 -2.92 -4.58 0.63
CA VAL A 65 -3.24 -3.80 -0.57
C VAL A 65 -2.35 -2.57 -0.61
N ALA A 66 -1.81 -2.27 -1.79
CA ALA A 66 -1.20 -1.00 -2.12
C ALA A 66 -2.01 -0.33 -3.22
N VAL A 67 -2.37 0.94 -3.03
CA VAL A 67 -3.10 1.75 -4.01
C VAL A 67 -2.38 3.07 -4.25
N TYR A 68 -2.57 3.66 -5.42
CA TYR A 68 -2.14 5.01 -5.71
C TYR A 68 -3.28 5.83 -6.31
N LYS A 69 -3.12 7.15 -6.33
CA LYS A 69 -4.06 8.09 -6.96
C LYS A 69 -3.39 8.73 -8.17
N ASP A 70 -4.09 8.82 -9.29
CA ASP A 70 -3.60 9.58 -10.44
C ASP A 70 -3.91 11.10 -10.32
N GLY A 71 -3.50 11.87 -11.33
CA GLY A 71 -3.79 13.30 -11.41
C GLY A 71 -5.27 13.66 -11.59
N ASN A 72 -6.10 12.69 -12.00
CA ASN A 72 -7.56 12.82 -12.14
C ASN A 72 -8.31 12.39 -10.88
N GLU A 73 -7.60 12.20 -9.77
CA GLU A 73 -8.15 11.77 -8.50
C GLU A 73 -8.70 10.34 -8.48
N MET A 74 -8.40 9.54 -9.48
CA MET A 74 -8.83 8.15 -9.56
C MET A 74 -7.87 7.25 -8.78
N ILE A 75 -8.41 6.29 -8.03
CA ILE A 75 -7.65 5.34 -7.23
C ILE A 75 -7.46 4.06 -8.03
N TYR A 76 -6.23 3.59 -8.15
CA TYR A 76 -5.88 2.33 -8.80
C TYR A 76 -5.14 1.41 -7.84
N PRO A 77 -5.40 0.09 -7.89
CA PRO A 77 -4.64 -0.86 -7.10
C PRO A 77 -3.27 -1.08 -7.75
N LEU A 78 -2.19 -0.76 -7.03
CA LEU A 78 -0.83 -1.03 -7.49
C LEU A 78 -0.49 -2.52 -7.32
N ALA A 79 -0.76 -3.07 -6.13
CA ALA A 79 -0.41 -4.43 -5.79
C ALA A 79 -1.31 -5.02 -4.70
N PHE A 80 -1.37 -6.34 -4.69
CA PHE A 80 -2.04 -7.14 -3.67
C PHE A 80 -1.09 -8.16 -3.09
N GLY A 81 -1.18 -8.38 -1.78
CA GLY A 81 -0.46 -9.38 -1.03
C GLY A 81 -1.41 -10.31 -0.28
N PHE A 82 -1.05 -11.58 -0.19
CA PHE A 82 -1.79 -12.60 0.54
C PHE A 82 -0.86 -13.16 1.62
N ALA A 83 -1.28 -13.11 2.88
CA ALA A 83 -0.49 -13.56 4.02
C ALA A 83 -1.38 -14.23 5.08
N HIS A 84 -0.78 -14.92 6.05
CA HIS A 84 -1.53 -15.55 7.14
C HIS A 84 -1.97 -14.56 8.23
N SER A 85 -1.25 -13.45 8.41
CA SER A 85 -1.50 -12.49 9.49
C SER A 85 -0.99 -11.09 9.14
N LYS A 86 -1.41 -10.08 9.92
CA LYS A 86 -0.95 -8.68 9.81
C LYS A 86 0.32 -8.42 10.64
N CYS A 87 1.27 -9.35 10.63
CA CYS A 87 2.52 -9.24 11.41
C CYS A 87 3.62 -8.50 10.63
N THR A 88 4.68 -8.12 11.33
CA THR A 88 5.85 -7.42 10.75
C THR A 88 6.48 -8.22 9.62
N GLU A 89 6.57 -9.55 9.75
CA GLU A 89 7.15 -10.43 8.73
C GLU A 89 6.33 -10.38 7.44
N SER A 90 5.00 -10.43 7.54
CA SER A 90 4.09 -10.35 6.40
C SER A 90 4.18 -9.00 5.69
N TRP A 91 4.26 -7.91 6.45
CA TRP A 91 4.45 -6.57 5.90
C TRP A 91 5.82 -6.37 5.27
N THR A 92 6.88 -6.84 5.92
CA THR A 92 8.25 -6.81 5.39
C THR A 92 8.33 -7.57 4.07
N TRP A 93 7.73 -8.76 4.01
CA TRP A 93 7.68 -9.55 2.79
C TRP A 93 6.92 -8.83 1.67
N PHE A 94 5.73 -8.30 1.96
CA PHE A 94 4.91 -7.59 0.98
C PHE A 94 5.61 -6.34 0.46
N LEU A 95 6.19 -5.53 1.34
CA LEU A 95 6.92 -4.32 0.98
C LEU A 95 8.16 -4.63 0.14
N LYS A 96 8.85 -5.76 0.40
CA LYS A 96 9.97 -6.21 -0.45
C LYS A 96 9.49 -6.46 -1.88
N GLN A 97 8.36 -7.14 -2.07
CA GLN A 97 7.80 -7.38 -3.41
C GLN A 97 7.29 -6.07 -4.03
N LEU A 98 6.62 -5.21 -3.25
CA LEU A 98 6.15 -3.92 -3.74
C LEU A 98 7.31 -3.05 -4.24
N ARG A 99 8.45 -3.06 -3.55
CA ARG A 99 9.64 -2.30 -3.97
C ARG A 99 10.17 -2.72 -5.34
N THR A 100 10.02 -3.98 -5.75
CA THR A 100 10.55 -4.45 -7.04
C THR A 100 9.79 -3.93 -8.25
N VAL A 101 8.53 -3.52 -8.06
CA VAL A 101 7.68 -3.00 -9.15
C VAL A 101 7.71 -1.47 -9.26
N ILE A 102 8.41 -0.80 -8.34
CA ILE A 102 8.54 0.65 -8.30
C ILE A 102 9.86 1.05 -8.94
N ARG A 103 9.81 1.96 -9.91
CA ARG A 103 10.99 2.42 -10.66
C ARG A 103 11.92 3.30 -9.82
N TYR A 104 11.36 4.17 -8.97
CA TYR A 104 12.10 5.14 -8.16
C TYR A 104 11.64 5.07 -6.69
N PRO A 105 11.96 3.98 -5.97
CA PRO A 105 11.45 3.75 -4.61
C PRO A 105 11.87 4.81 -3.58
N GLU A 106 12.96 5.53 -3.84
CA GLU A 106 13.46 6.66 -3.04
C GLU A 106 12.59 7.93 -3.17
N LEU A 107 11.74 8.02 -4.20
CA LEU A 107 10.86 9.18 -4.44
C LEU A 107 9.42 8.93 -3.97
N VAL A 108 9.16 7.76 -3.39
CA VAL A 108 7.82 7.38 -2.96
C VAL A 108 7.49 7.97 -1.59
N MET A 109 6.23 8.35 -1.42
CA MET A 109 5.62 8.54 -0.11
C MET A 109 4.68 7.38 0.21
N LEU A 110 4.94 6.68 1.31
CA LEU A 110 4.08 5.61 1.81
C LEU A 110 3.11 6.17 2.86
N VAL A 111 1.82 5.92 2.69
CA VAL A 111 0.78 6.30 3.63
C VAL A 111 0.13 5.05 4.19
N SER A 112 0.19 4.85 5.50
CA SER A 112 -0.38 3.66 6.15
C SER A 112 -1.20 4.00 7.39
N ASP A 113 -1.87 3.01 7.96
CA ASP A 113 -2.26 3.09 9.37
C ASP A 113 -1.02 3.10 10.30
N ARG A 114 -1.22 3.35 11.60
CA ARG A 114 -0.12 3.40 12.59
C ARG A 114 0.21 2.03 13.20
N HIS A 115 -0.04 0.94 12.50
CA HIS A 115 0.30 -0.38 13.02
C HIS A 115 1.82 -0.55 13.06
N VAL A 116 2.35 -0.91 14.24
CA VAL A 116 3.79 -0.97 14.51
C VAL A 116 4.53 -1.84 13.49
N GLY A 117 3.95 -2.99 13.14
CA GLY A 117 4.55 -3.89 12.16
C GLY A 117 4.68 -3.29 10.74
N ILE A 118 3.81 -2.35 10.36
CA ILE A 118 3.93 -1.64 9.09
C ILE A 118 5.08 -0.65 9.16
N PHE A 119 5.08 0.18 10.21
CA PHE A 119 6.09 1.21 10.42
C PHE A 119 7.51 0.61 10.42
N THR A 120 7.75 -0.42 11.23
CA THR A 120 9.05 -1.10 11.28
C THR A 120 9.44 -1.70 9.93
N SER A 121 8.48 -2.26 9.19
CA SER A 121 8.77 -2.83 7.87
C SER A 121 9.11 -1.76 6.83
N MET A 122 8.46 -0.60 6.88
CA MET A 122 8.74 0.52 5.98
C MET A 122 10.13 1.10 6.22
N GLU A 123 10.53 1.29 7.48
CA GLU A 123 11.89 1.80 7.80
C GLU A 123 13.01 0.90 7.24
N VAL A 124 12.78 -0.41 7.23
CA VAL A 124 13.78 -1.37 6.73
C VAL A 124 13.78 -1.45 5.20
N ILE A 125 12.60 -1.42 4.56
CA ILE A 125 12.48 -1.68 3.11
C ILE A 125 12.47 -0.40 2.27
N PHE A 126 12.02 0.71 2.81
CA PHE A 126 11.96 2.01 2.18
C PHE A 126 12.61 3.09 3.05
N PRO A 127 13.91 2.96 3.38
CA PRO A 127 14.58 3.86 4.32
C PRO A 127 14.58 5.34 3.86
N ASP A 128 14.55 5.57 2.55
CA ASP A 128 14.57 6.92 1.96
C ASP A 128 13.17 7.49 1.67
N ALA A 129 12.12 6.67 1.82
CA ALA A 129 10.75 7.11 1.51
C ALA A 129 10.17 7.99 2.61
N ALA A 130 9.36 8.96 2.22
CA ALA A 130 8.58 9.73 3.18
C ALA A 130 7.43 8.86 3.74
N HIS A 131 7.22 8.89 5.06
CA HIS A 131 6.14 8.14 5.71
C HIS A 131 5.02 9.08 6.17
N GLY A 132 3.82 8.86 5.63
CA GLY A 132 2.59 9.57 5.98
C GLY A 132 1.67 8.71 6.84
N VAL A 133 0.96 9.35 7.76
CA VAL A 133 -0.10 8.69 8.53
C VAL A 133 -1.42 8.87 7.80
N CYS A 134 -2.18 7.78 7.63
CA CYS A 134 -3.50 7.81 7.02
C CYS A 134 -4.42 8.78 7.77
N ALA A 135 -4.89 9.82 7.08
CA ALA A 135 -5.71 10.87 7.66
C ALA A 135 -7.04 10.37 8.22
N TYR A 136 -7.63 9.37 7.55
CA TYR A 136 -8.84 8.73 8.03
C TYR A 136 -8.61 8.02 9.37
N HIS A 137 -7.58 7.17 9.47
CA HIS A 137 -7.29 6.46 10.71
C HIS A 137 -6.85 7.40 11.83
N LEU A 138 -6.11 8.46 11.51
CA LEU A 138 -5.75 9.46 12.52
C LEU A 138 -6.97 10.26 12.97
N SER A 139 -7.89 10.64 12.08
CA SER A 139 -9.11 11.34 12.49
C SER A 139 -10.01 10.47 13.37
N GLN A 140 -10.13 9.17 13.09
CA GLN A 140 -10.89 8.24 13.94
C GLN A 140 -10.23 8.08 15.31
N ASN A 141 -8.89 8.03 15.37
CA ASN A 141 -8.15 8.04 16.64
C ASN A 141 -8.37 9.35 17.42
N LEU A 142 -8.31 10.50 16.75
CA LEU A 142 -8.56 11.81 17.36
C LEU A 142 -10.00 11.93 17.87
N LYS A 143 -10.99 11.44 17.12
CA LYS A 143 -12.39 11.38 17.59
C LYS A 143 -12.54 10.61 18.89
N ARG A 144 -11.84 9.48 19.00
CA ARG A 144 -11.83 8.65 20.21
C ARG A 144 -11.17 9.35 21.39
N ILE A 145 -10.03 10.00 21.16
CA ILE A 145 -9.22 10.64 22.23
C ILE A 145 -9.84 11.98 22.65
N CYS A 146 -10.20 12.83 21.69
CA CYS A 146 -10.64 14.20 21.91
C CYS A 146 -12.15 14.34 22.15
N LYS A 147 -12.87 13.23 22.39
CA LYS A 147 -14.32 13.20 22.65
C LYS A 147 -15.13 14.08 21.68
N GLN A 148 -14.91 13.92 20.36
CA GLN A 148 -15.68 14.62 19.31
C GLN A 148 -15.51 16.15 19.26
N ARG A 149 -14.34 16.69 19.66
CA ARG A 149 -13.94 18.07 19.36
C ARG A 149 -13.77 18.28 17.84
N ASP A 150 -14.88 18.54 17.17
CA ASP A 150 -14.98 18.67 15.70
C ASP A 150 -14.10 19.79 15.12
N ASP A 151 -13.78 20.80 15.92
CA ASP A 151 -12.87 21.90 15.59
C ASP A 151 -11.44 21.40 15.30
N VAL A 152 -10.90 20.52 16.16
CA VAL A 152 -9.57 19.93 16.02
C VAL A 152 -9.51 19.00 14.80
N ILE A 153 -10.59 18.24 14.60
CA ILE A 153 -10.70 17.30 13.46
C ILE A 153 -10.80 18.09 12.15
N LYS A 154 -11.58 19.17 12.08
CA LYS A 154 -11.70 20.04 10.89
C LYS A 154 -10.38 20.73 10.55
N LEU A 155 -9.65 21.23 11.55
CA LEU A 155 -8.30 21.78 11.35
C LEU A 155 -7.37 20.72 10.75
N TYR A 156 -7.37 19.50 11.29
CA TYR A 156 -6.55 18.40 10.79
C TYR A 156 -6.85 18.02 9.32
N TYR A 157 -8.14 17.89 8.97
CA TYR A 157 -8.54 17.62 7.59
C TYR A 157 -8.13 18.76 6.65
N HIS A 158 -8.21 20.02 7.09
CA HIS A 158 -7.72 21.16 6.31
C HIS A 158 -6.23 21.00 6.00
N TYR A 159 -5.36 20.78 6.98
CA TYR A 159 -3.90 20.69 6.76
C TYR A 159 -3.43 19.51 5.90
N ILE A 160 -4.17 18.40 5.85
CA ILE A 160 -3.78 17.22 5.04
C ILE A 160 -4.46 17.18 3.68
N TYR A 161 -5.70 17.68 3.57
CA TYR A 161 -6.47 17.69 2.33
C TYR A 161 -6.42 19.02 1.59
N VAL A 162 -5.64 20.03 1.99
CA VAL A 162 -5.38 21.18 1.09
C VAL A 162 -4.74 20.61 -0.18
N PRO A 163 -5.46 20.54 -1.32
CA PRO A 163 -4.82 20.29 -2.58
C PRO A 163 -3.90 21.48 -2.81
N CYS A 164 -2.75 21.31 -3.47
CA CYS A 164 -1.99 22.45 -3.99
C CYS A 164 -2.89 23.30 -4.91
N ARG A 165 -3.68 24.21 -4.35
CA ARG A 165 -4.31 25.32 -5.03
C ARG A 165 -3.45 26.53 -4.72
N GLY A 166 -2.59 26.86 -5.67
CA GLY A 166 -1.91 28.15 -5.69
C GLY A 166 -0.40 28.08 -5.45
N ILE A 167 0.32 27.37 -6.31
CA ILE A 167 1.58 27.93 -6.81
C ILE A 167 1.37 28.08 -8.31
N ARG A 168 0.83 29.22 -8.71
CA ARG A 168 1.04 29.74 -10.06
C ARG A 168 2.38 30.51 -10.03
N PRO A 169 3.20 30.44 -11.09
CA PRO A 169 4.43 31.20 -11.19
C PRO A 169 4.18 32.72 -11.07
#